data_AF-A0A6V7DK68-F1
#
_entry.id   AF-A0A6V7DK68-F1
#
_cell.length_a   1.000
_cell.length_b   1.000
_cell.length_c   1.000
_cell.angle_alpha   90.00
_cell.angle_beta   90.00
_cell.angle_gamma   90.00
#
_symmetry.space_group_name_H-M   'P 1'
#
loop_
_entity.id
_entity.type
_entity.pdbx_description
1 polymer ?
#
loop_
_entity_poly.entity_id
_entity_poly.type
_entity_poly.pdbx_seq_one_letter_code
_entity_poly.pdbx_strand_id
1 'polypeptide(L)'
;MKKPLIIAPLNVVTGTLGAGKTLFAVEQADLLMQNKLADRVYQIGINGPDLRKLPALPFPIEEWATRADAGQLKNTVIIVDEFHKWMPQRGPGRPPKWIEEMAESRRRDVRWILLTQSAEFDHFLKGTRLNKHFHLSRKGFMSRSTIFEWSERFVANPADNKDARKEAIITNWWHPKKYYGWYESAAAHRFRVRLPLRIWALFLIIPAMLYYGLTGMKSLGNMVQGKAMTASPSKAPGATNSGGQPAPSQGEGGARIQATTKPGEYLAQFQPVVPHMPWSAPVYQGREVVSKPEIYCMSVGHDGADGCHCYSEQGTKLSIPVDICRTVAREGVYNPYRDPVQVATTQPSAVDPHASGATTATVPGVVLPRTDRTLGTFPESPNYQSETYTGPTTLKM
;
A
#
# COMPACT_ATOMS: atom_id res chain seq x y z
N MET A 1 28.56 2.85 23.72
CA MET A 1 27.14 3.17 23.98
C MET A 1 26.46 3.49 22.65
N LYS A 2 25.18 3.10 22.47
CA LYS A 2 24.42 3.47 21.27
C LYS A 2 24.19 4.99 21.29
N LYS A 3 24.39 5.67 20.16
CA LYS A 3 24.18 7.12 20.05
C LYS A 3 22.70 7.42 19.82
N PRO A 4 22.13 8.48 20.44
CA PRO A 4 20.80 8.94 20.11
C PRO A 4 20.77 9.52 18.69
N LEU A 5 19.68 9.25 17.97
CA LEU A 5 19.34 9.90 16.70
C LEU A 5 18.74 11.28 16.94
N ILE A 6 17.94 11.43 18.00
CA ILE A 6 17.35 12.71 18.38
C ILE A 6 18.37 13.54 19.16
N ILE A 7 19.05 14.47 18.48
CA ILE A 7 20.01 15.43 19.09
C ILE A 7 19.57 16.88 18.89
N ALA A 8 18.62 17.15 17.99
CA ALA A 8 18.14 18.50 17.75
C ALA A 8 17.09 18.93 18.81
N PRO A 9 16.90 20.23 19.09
CA PRO A 9 16.05 20.68 20.19
C PRO A 9 14.56 20.45 19.91
N LEU A 10 14.07 20.67 18.69
CA LEU A 10 12.67 20.45 18.34
C LEU A 10 12.54 19.30 17.33
N ASN A 11 11.92 18.20 17.76
CA ASN A 11 11.76 17.00 16.94
C ASN A 11 10.31 16.55 16.92
N VAL A 12 9.84 16.20 15.73
CA VAL A 12 8.51 15.60 15.54
C VAL A 12 8.70 14.16 15.10
N VAL A 13 7.97 13.25 15.73
CA VAL A 13 7.96 11.82 15.45
C VAL A 13 6.55 11.44 15.03
N THR A 14 6.41 11.05 13.78
CA THR A 14 5.18 10.52 13.18
C THR A 14 5.36 9.05 12.83
N GLY A 15 4.28 8.40 12.39
CA GLY A 15 4.36 7.02 11.96
C GLY A 15 3.04 6.29 12.06
N THR A 16 2.97 5.18 11.33
CA THR A 16 1.77 4.35 11.27
C THR A 16 1.43 3.74 12.64
N LEU A 17 0.19 3.31 12.79
CA LEU A 17 -0.26 2.65 14.02
C LEU A 17 0.59 1.40 14.29
N GLY A 18 1.07 1.25 15.52
CA GLY A 18 1.93 0.13 15.90
C GLY A 18 3.36 0.19 15.36
N ALA A 19 3.79 1.30 14.75
CA ALA A 19 5.18 1.49 14.30
C ALA A 19 6.17 1.74 15.45
N GLY A 20 5.69 1.89 16.69
CA GLY A 20 6.54 2.07 17.86
C GLY A 20 7.01 3.51 18.10
N LYS A 21 6.18 4.53 17.79
CA LYS A 21 6.49 5.96 18.04
C LYS A 21 6.89 6.24 19.48
N THR A 22 6.02 5.88 20.43
CA THR A 22 6.27 6.04 21.88
C THR A 22 7.50 5.25 22.31
N LEU A 23 7.65 3.99 21.84
CA LEU A 23 8.84 3.17 22.09
C LEU A 23 10.13 3.85 21.62
N PHE A 24 10.11 4.45 20.44
CA PHE A 24 11.25 5.15 19.87
C PHE A 24 11.58 6.38 20.70
N ALA A 25 10.60 7.23 21.02
CA ALA A 25 10.82 8.41 21.86
C ALA A 25 11.41 8.06 23.23
N VAL A 26 10.90 7.01 23.87
CA VAL A 26 11.41 6.53 25.17
C VAL A 26 12.86 6.04 25.05
N GLU A 27 13.19 5.26 24.02
CA GLU A 27 14.58 4.87 23.78
C GLU A 27 15.48 6.09 23.56
N GLN A 28 15.05 7.04 22.71
CA GLN A 28 15.86 8.23 22.41
C GLN A 28 16.10 9.09 23.64
N ALA A 29 15.08 9.27 24.50
CA ALA A 29 15.23 9.99 25.76
C ALA A 29 16.19 9.27 26.73
N ASP A 30 16.10 7.95 26.88
CA ASP A 30 17.04 7.17 27.71
C ASP A 30 18.47 7.23 27.16
N LEU A 31 18.64 7.19 25.83
CA LEU A 31 19.95 7.34 25.19
C LEU A 31 20.51 8.75 25.42
N LEU A 32 19.69 9.80 25.39
CA LEU A 32 20.14 11.15 25.71
C LEU A 32 20.65 11.25 27.16
N MET A 33 19.93 10.66 28.11
CA MET A 33 20.34 10.57 29.52
C MET A 33 21.66 9.79 29.68
N GLN A 34 21.78 8.61 29.07
CA GLN A 34 22.97 7.77 29.16
C GLN A 34 24.22 8.40 28.54
N ASN A 35 24.04 9.18 27.47
CA ASN A 35 25.13 9.89 26.81
C ASN A 35 25.40 11.27 27.41
N LYS A 36 24.78 11.61 28.57
CA LYS A 36 24.93 12.91 29.26
C LYS A 36 24.57 14.12 28.38
N LEU A 37 23.63 13.91 27.46
CA LEU A 37 23.04 14.95 26.59
C LEU A 37 21.70 15.47 27.13
N ALA A 38 21.27 14.93 28.27
CA ALA A 38 20.12 15.34 29.07
C ALA A 38 20.36 14.90 30.52
N ASP A 39 19.87 15.70 31.47
CA ASP A 39 19.93 15.42 32.91
C ASP A 39 18.57 14.96 33.46
N ARG A 40 17.49 15.27 32.73
CA ARG A 40 16.11 14.94 33.12
C ARG A 40 15.26 14.57 31.91
N VAL A 41 14.25 13.72 32.16
CA VAL A 41 13.19 13.39 31.20
C VAL A 41 11.84 13.62 31.85
N TYR A 42 10.91 14.24 31.12
CA TYR A 42 9.49 14.32 31.48
C TYR A 42 8.63 13.82 30.34
N GLN A 43 7.41 13.37 30.69
CA GLN A 43 6.41 12.99 29.71
C GLN A 43 5.08 13.72 29.92
N ILE A 44 4.34 13.89 28.83
CA ILE A 44 2.95 14.30 28.81
C ILE A 44 2.19 13.32 27.91
N GLY A 45 1.08 12.78 28.40
CA GLY A 45 0.13 12.02 27.59
C GLY A 45 0.52 10.56 27.28
N ILE A 46 1.66 10.06 27.75
CA ILE A 46 2.02 8.64 27.60
C ILE A 46 1.10 7.79 28.48
N ASN A 47 0.54 6.72 27.93
CA ASN A 47 -0.34 5.80 28.66
C ASN A 47 0.46 4.85 29.59
N GLY A 48 -0.01 4.69 30.83
CA GLY A 48 0.58 3.81 31.84
C GLY A 48 2.12 3.92 32.03
N PRO A 49 2.69 5.13 32.18
CA PRO A 49 4.14 5.30 32.25
C PRO A 49 4.69 4.79 33.60
N ASP A 50 5.86 4.17 33.57
CA ASP A 50 6.65 3.93 34.77
C ASP A 50 7.21 5.27 35.27
N LEU A 51 6.52 5.89 36.23
CA LEU A 51 6.81 7.23 36.74
C LEU A 51 8.22 7.39 37.32
N ARG A 52 8.90 6.30 37.68
CA ARG A 52 10.30 6.35 38.14
C ARG A 52 11.26 6.63 36.98
N LYS A 53 10.90 6.20 35.78
CA LYS A 53 11.72 6.34 34.57
C LYS A 53 11.22 7.44 33.64
N LEU A 54 9.91 7.65 33.60
CA LEU A 54 9.20 8.63 32.78
C LEU A 54 8.25 9.44 33.66
N PRO A 55 8.77 10.33 34.54
CA PRO A 55 7.93 11.15 35.39
C PRO A 55 7.07 12.10 34.54
N ALA A 56 5.86 12.38 35.00
CA ALA A 56 5.00 13.37 34.37
C ALA A 56 5.61 14.78 34.52
N LEU A 57 5.35 15.66 33.55
CA LEU A 57 5.71 17.07 33.70
C LEU A 57 4.99 17.65 34.92
N PRO A 58 5.70 18.26 35.90
CA PRO A 58 5.11 18.61 37.19
C PRO A 58 4.32 19.94 37.18
N PHE A 59 4.18 20.57 36.02
CA PHE A 59 3.47 21.83 35.83
C PHE A 59 2.82 21.85 34.43
N PRO A 60 1.86 22.76 34.17
CA PRO A 60 1.21 22.89 32.87
C PRO A 60 2.21 23.15 31.73
N ILE A 61 2.00 22.55 30.56
CA ILE A 61 2.96 22.66 29.45
C ILE A 61 3.20 24.12 29.06
N GLU A 62 2.21 24.99 29.21
CA GLU A 62 2.24 26.41 28.88
C GLU A 62 3.27 27.20 29.71
N GLU A 63 3.61 26.73 30.91
CA GLU A 63 4.58 27.38 31.80
C GLU A 63 6.04 27.02 31.49
N TRP A 64 6.29 26.09 30.55
CA TRP A 64 7.61 25.52 30.33
C TRP A 64 8.72 26.56 30.13
N ALA A 65 8.45 27.64 29.40
CA ALA A 65 9.44 28.65 29.07
C ALA A 65 9.84 29.46 30.32
N THR A 66 8.85 29.87 31.12
CA THR A 66 9.07 30.55 32.40
C THR A 66 9.84 29.66 33.38
N ARG A 67 9.51 28.37 33.42
CA ARG A 67 10.19 27.37 34.27
C ARG A 67 11.63 27.12 33.81
N ALA A 68 11.86 27.10 32.50
CA ALA A 68 13.20 26.99 31.93
C ALA A 68 14.04 28.23 32.23
N ASP A 69 13.47 29.43 32.13
CA ASP A 69 14.15 30.69 32.47
C ASP A 69 14.51 30.76 33.96
N ALA A 70 13.69 30.17 34.82
CA ALA A 70 13.99 29.98 36.24
C ALA A 70 15.03 28.86 36.52
N GLY A 71 15.60 28.24 35.48
CA GLY A 71 16.61 27.19 35.58
C GLY A 71 16.07 25.81 35.97
N GLN A 72 14.74 25.63 36.02
CA GLN A 72 14.12 24.38 36.49
C GLN A 72 14.14 23.26 35.44
N LEU A 73 14.35 23.60 34.15
CA LEU A 73 14.35 22.69 33.00
C LEU A 73 15.67 22.66 32.22
N LYS A 74 16.78 23.04 32.86
CA LYS A 74 18.09 22.98 32.21
C LYS A 74 18.38 21.55 31.75
N ASN A 75 18.87 21.41 30.51
CA ASN A 75 19.27 20.14 29.90
C ASN A 75 18.20 19.03 30.03
N THR A 76 16.93 19.39 29.77
CA THR A 76 15.78 18.51 29.99
C THR A 76 15.15 18.05 28.69
N VAL A 77 14.74 16.79 28.62
CA VAL A 77 13.97 16.22 27.51
C VAL A 77 12.51 16.12 27.91
N ILE A 78 11.60 16.60 27.07
CA ILE A 78 10.15 16.51 27.27
C ILE A 78 9.55 15.73 26.10
N ILE A 79 8.94 14.60 26.41
CA ILE A 79 8.18 13.77 25.46
C ILE A 79 6.71 14.16 25.56
N VAL A 80 6.08 14.51 24.44
CA VAL A 80 4.65 14.83 24.40
C VAL A 80 3.97 13.86 23.44
N ASP A 81 3.16 12.95 23.98
CA ASP A 81 2.37 12.02 23.18
C ASP A 81 1.09 12.67 22.67
N GLU A 82 0.76 12.39 21.40
CA GLU A 82 -0.33 13.03 20.65
C GLU A 82 -0.38 14.55 20.78
N PHE A 83 0.76 15.24 20.66
CA PHE A 83 0.92 16.67 20.96
C PHE A 83 -0.08 17.61 20.25
N HIS A 84 -0.70 17.16 19.15
CA HIS A 84 -1.76 17.89 18.45
C HIS A 84 -2.96 18.24 19.34
N LYS A 85 -3.20 17.54 20.46
CA LYS A 85 -4.26 17.94 21.42
C LYS A 85 -3.91 19.19 22.23
N TRP A 86 -2.61 19.47 22.40
CA TRP A 86 -2.07 20.62 23.13
C TRP A 86 -1.72 21.77 22.18
N MET A 87 -1.34 21.45 20.95
CA MET A 87 -0.95 22.40 19.90
C MET A 87 -1.81 22.17 18.65
N PRO A 88 -3.14 22.35 18.72
CA PRO A 88 -4.04 22.05 17.61
C PRO A 88 -3.79 22.98 16.42
N GLN A 89 -4.29 22.57 15.25
CA GLN A 89 -4.27 23.43 14.08
C GLN A 89 -5.08 24.71 14.36
N ARG A 90 -4.51 25.86 14.01
CA ARG A 90 -5.11 27.18 14.18
C ARG A 90 -5.32 27.85 12.83
N GLY A 91 -6.22 28.83 12.79
CA GLY A 91 -6.35 29.77 11.68
C GLY A 91 -5.13 30.69 11.54
N PRO A 92 -5.14 31.59 10.54
CA PRO A 92 -4.06 32.54 10.33
C PRO A 92 -3.93 33.47 11.54
N GLY A 93 -2.73 33.59 12.09
CA GLY A 93 -2.45 34.46 13.23
C GLY A 93 -1.23 34.04 14.03
N ARG A 94 -0.86 34.89 15.00
CA ARG A 94 0.28 34.62 15.88
C ARG A 94 -0.02 33.40 16.78
N PRO A 95 0.93 32.46 16.95
CA PRO A 95 0.78 31.38 17.92
C PRO A 95 0.69 31.88 19.35
N PRO A 96 0.09 31.11 20.27
CA PRO A 96 0.25 31.31 21.71
C PRO A 96 1.72 31.48 22.08
N LYS A 97 1.99 32.40 23.01
CA LYS A 97 3.36 32.79 23.41
C LYS A 97 4.25 31.60 23.74
N TRP A 98 3.72 30.63 24.50
CA TRP A 98 4.46 29.44 24.92
C TRP A 98 4.83 28.51 23.75
N ILE A 99 4.04 28.49 22.66
CA ILE A 99 4.37 27.78 21.42
C ILE A 99 5.44 28.55 20.65
N GLU A 100 5.31 29.88 20.58
CA GLU A 100 6.31 30.75 19.93
C GLU A 100 7.68 30.60 20.56
N GLU A 101 7.73 30.54 21.89
CA GLU A 101 8.96 30.35 22.68
C GLU A 101 9.63 29.01 22.38
N MET A 102 8.96 28.04 21.75
CA MET A 102 9.58 26.76 21.40
C MET A 102 10.71 26.93 20.38
N ALA A 103 10.70 28.02 19.60
CA ALA A 103 11.83 28.39 18.74
C ALA A 103 13.14 28.59 19.55
N GLU A 104 13.01 29.03 20.80
CA GLU A 104 14.10 29.30 21.72
C GLU A 104 14.43 28.11 22.63
N SER A 105 13.88 26.92 22.35
CA SER A 105 14.15 25.71 23.16
C SER A 105 15.64 25.39 23.23
N ARG A 106 16.39 25.65 22.15
CA ARG A 106 17.86 25.49 22.11
C ARG A 106 18.57 26.35 23.14
N ARG A 107 18.17 27.62 23.28
CA ARG A 107 18.77 28.57 24.21
C ARG A 107 18.51 28.18 25.67
N ARG A 108 17.36 27.53 25.91
CA ARG A 108 16.88 27.10 27.22
C ARG A 108 17.32 25.69 27.60
N ASP A 109 18.12 25.02 26.76
CA ASP A 109 18.53 23.62 26.91
C ASP A 109 17.34 22.65 27.12
N VAL A 110 16.20 22.94 26.48
CA VAL A 110 15.02 22.07 26.49
C VAL A 110 14.93 21.35 25.15
N ARG A 111 14.71 20.04 25.20
CA ARG A 111 14.55 19.20 24.01
C ARG A 111 13.17 18.58 23.96
N TRP A 112 12.48 18.83 22.87
CA TRP A 112 11.14 18.34 22.60
C TRP A 112 11.17 17.11 21.70
N ILE A 113 10.47 16.07 22.14
CA ILE A 113 10.13 14.90 21.34
C ILE A 113 8.61 14.86 21.23
N LEU A 114 8.10 15.44 20.14
CA LEU A 114 6.67 15.59 19.88
C LEU A 114 6.16 14.41 19.06
N LEU A 115 5.27 13.59 19.62
CA LEU A 115 4.71 12.42 18.95
C LEU A 115 3.31 12.75 18.42
N THR A 116 3.02 12.41 17.17
CA THR A 116 1.65 12.54 16.64
C THR A 116 1.35 11.50 15.57
N GLN A 117 0.09 11.10 15.48
CA GLN A 117 -0.46 10.44 14.31
C GLN A 117 -1.08 11.40 13.30
N SER A 118 -1.50 12.57 13.76
CA SER A 118 -2.16 13.59 12.96
C SER A 118 -1.16 14.54 12.31
N ALA A 119 -1.42 14.89 11.06
CA ALA A 119 -0.75 16.01 10.38
C ALA A 119 -1.38 17.37 10.71
N GLU A 120 -2.48 17.40 11.46
CA GLU A 120 -3.24 18.60 11.83
C GLU A 120 -2.82 19.10 13.22
N PHE A 121 -1.78 19.93 13.24
CA PHE A 121 -1.30 20.64 14.43
C PHE A 121 -0.82 22.04 14.03
N ASP A 122 -0.42 22.83 15.02
CA ASP A 122 -0.01 24.23 14.86
C ASP A 122 0.97 24.43 13.69
N HIS A 123 0.61 25.34 12.78
CA HIS A 123 1.43 25.65 11.59
C HIS A 123 2.83 26.17 11.96
N PHE A 124 2.99 26.76 13.15
CA PHE A 124 4.26 27.27 13.66
C PHE A 124 5.33 26.16 13.75
N LEU A 125 4.88 24.92 13.98
CA LEU A 125 5.74 23.74 14.17
C LEU A 125 6.00 22.96 12.88
N LYS A 126 5.41 23.36 11.75
CA LYS A 126 5.53 22.66 10.46
C LYS A 126 6.60 23.22 9.51
N GLY A 127 7.14 24.41 9.83
CA GLY A 127 8.10 25.11 8.98
C GLY A 127 9.57 24.86 9.36
N THR A 128 10.43 25.80 8.95
CA THR A 128 11.90 25.78 9.15
C THR A 128 12.37 25.72 10.61
N ARG A 129 11.46 25.98 11.56
CA ARG A 129 11.76 25.88 13.00
C ARG A 129 11.81 24.44 13.51
N LEU A 130 11.15 23.50 12.82
CA LEU A 130 11.26 22.09 13.13
C LEU A 130 12.63 21.59 12.72
N ASN A 131 13.48 21.18 13.66
CA ASN A 131 14.83 20.78 13.29
C ASN A 131 14.87 19.41 12.61
N LYS A 132 14.10 18.45 13.14
CA LYS A 132 14.06 17.08 12.63
C LYS A 132 12.65 16.52 12.64
N HIS A 133 12.29 15.85 11.56
CA HIS A 133 11.09 15.05 11.45
C HIS A 133 11.47 13.59 11.23
N PHE A 134 10.97 12.72 12.10
CA PHE A 134 11.11 11.28 11.99
C PHE A 134 9.76 10.67 11.64
N HIS A 135 9.69 9.82 10.63
CA HIS A 135 8.51 9.02 10.32
C HIS A 135 8.82 7.54 10.42
N LEU A 136 8.11 6.86 11.32
CA LEU A 136 8.25 5.43 11.54
C LEU A 136 7.22 4.68 10.68
N SER A 137 7.72 3.88 9.75
CA SER A 137 6.93 2.97 8.94
C SER A 137 7.23 1.53 9.34
N ARG A 138 6.19 0.77 9.68
CA ARG A 138 6.31 -0.66 9.97
C ARG A 138 5.77 -1.48 8.81
N LYS A 139 6.63 -2.29 8.20
CA LYS A 139 6.24 -3.26 7.16
C LYS A 139 5.94 -4.62 7.79
N GLY A 140 4.65 -4.99 7.83
CA GLY A 140 4.19 -6.26 8.38
C GLY A 140 4.25 -6.36 9.91
N PHE A 141 4.22 -7.58 10.45
CA PHE A 141 4.13 -7.83 11.90
C PHE A 141 5.49 -7.93 12.61
N MET A 142 6.61 -7.68 11.92
CA MET A 142 7.95 -7.78 12.52
C MET A 142 8.19 -6.69 13.59
N SER A 143 9.00 -6.99 14.62
CA SER A 143 9.44 -6.04 15.66
C SER A 143 10.55 -5.11 15.18
N ARG A 144 10.36 -4.53 13.99
CA ARG A 144 11.23 -3.52 13.40
C ARG A 144 10.40 -2.48 12.67
N SER A 145 10.89 -1.25 12.66
CA SER A 145 10.36 -0.18 11.83
C SER A 145 11.49 0.45 11.02
N THR A 146 11.13 0.96 9.85
CA THR A 146 12.00 1.82 9.06
C THR A 146 11.72 3.26 9.47
N ILE A 147 12.76 3.99 9.84
CA ILE A 147 12.72 5.40 10.17
C ILE A 147 13.13 6.18 8.93
N PHE A 148 12.30 7.13 8.53
CA PHE A 148 12.61 8.15 7.55
C PHE A 148 12.87 9.45 8.30
N GLU A 149 14.04 10.05 8.11
CA GLU A 149 14.44 11.30 8.76
C GLU A 149 14.54 12.43 7.74
N TRP A 150 13.94 13.57 8.05
CA TRP A 150 14.10 14.84 7.34
C TRP A 150 14.62 15.92 8.28
N SER A 151 15.43 16.82 7.71
CA SER A 151 15.93 18.00 8.42
C SER A 151 15.12 19.23 8.02
N GLU A 152 14.88 20.13 8.98
CA GLU A 152 14.34 21.48 8.76
C GLU A 152 12.96 21.54 8.06
N ARG A 153 12.21 20.44 8.05
CA ARG A 153 10.87 20.37 7.46
C ARG A 153 10.00 19.29 8.08
N PHE A 154 8.69 19.50 8.01
CA PHE A 154 7.67 18.49 8.30
C PHE A 154 7.10 17.87 7.02
N VAL A 155 6.90 16.55 7.02
CA VAL A 155 6.29 15.82 5.90
C VAL A 155 4.99 15.16 6.36
N ALA A 156 3.84 15.72 5.98
CA ALA A 156 2.54 15.22 6.43
C ALA A 156 2.27 13.76 6.02
N ASN A 157 2.47 13.44 4.74
CA ASN A 157 2.18 12.12 4.17
C ASN A 157 3.40 11.53 3.43
N PRO A 158 4.40 11.00 4.14
CA PRO A 158 5.56 10.39 3.50
C PRO A 158 5.23 9.16 2.65
N ALA A 159 4.12 8.48 2.94
CA ALA A 159 3.70 7.29 2.19
C ALA A 159 3.33 7.61 0.72
N ASP A 160 2.83 8.82 0.47
CA ASP A 160 2.32 9.23 -0.84
C ASP A 160 3.35 10.10 -1.59
N ASN A 161 4.17 10.84 -0.85
CA ASN A 161 5.19 11.72 -1.42
C ASN A 161 6.48 10.95 -1.74
N LYS A 162 6.65 10.53 -3.00
CA LYS A 162 7.84 9.79 -3.47
C LYS A 162 9.12 10.61 -3.38
N ASP A 163 9.08 11.89 -3.74
CA ASP A 163 10.28 12.73 -3.75
C ASP A 163 10.74 13.04 -2.34
N ALA A 164 9.80 13.31 -1.41
CA ALA A 164 10.15 13.43 0.00
C ALA A 164 10.82 12.16 0.55
N ARG A 165 10.39 10.97 0.14
CA ARG A 165 11.05 9.73 0.58
C ARG A 165 12.46 9.55 0.03
N LYS A 166 12.76 10.04 -1.17
CA LYS A 166 14.12 9.97 -1.75
C LYS A 166 15.10 10.86 -0.98
N GLU A 167 14.63 12.00 -0.50
CA GLU A 167 15.42 12.93 0.33
C GLU A 167 15.63 12.45 1.77
N ALA A 168 14.84 11.47 2.22
CA ALA A 168 14.89 11.00 3.60
C ALA A 168 16.15 10.19 3.89
N ILE A 169 16.75 10.41 5.06
CA ILE A 169 17.76 9.48 5.58
C ILE A 169 17.01 8.26 6.13
N ILE A 170 17.27 7.08 5.56
CA ILE A 170 16.55 5.85 5.88
C ILE A 170 17.37 5.00 6.86
N THR A 171 16.82 4.73 8.03
CA THR A 171 17.45 3.86 9.04
C THR A 171 16.52 2.73 9.46
N ASN A 172 17.02 1.50 9.53
CA ASN A 172 16.27 0.39 10.10
C ASN A 172 16.44 0.37 11.62
N TRP A 173 15.32 0.28 12.33
CA TRP A 173 15.28 0.31 13.78
C TRP A 173 14.55 -0.91 14.33
N TRP A 174 15.26 -1.72 15.09
CA TRP A 174 14.72 -2.86 15.81
C TRP A 174 14.09 -2.41 17.12
N HIS A 175 12.91 -2.92 17.43
CA HIS A 175 12.18 -2.55 18.65
C HIS A 175 12.92 -3.08 19.89
N PRO A 176 13.47 -2.20 20.74
CA PRO A 176 14.18 -2.63 21.93
C PRO A 176 13.22 -3.11 23.02
N LYS A 177 13.26 -4.41 23.33
CA LYS A 177 12.43 -5.04 24.38
C LYS A 177 12.61 -4.41 25.77
N LYS A 178 13.78 -3.81 26.04
CA LYS A 178 14.13 -3.13 27.31
C LYS A 178 13.05 -2.14 27.77
N TYR A 179 12.41 -1.44 26.83
CA TYR A 179 11.50 -0.34 27.14
C TYR A 179 10.02 -0.74 27.10
N TYR A 180 9.69 -2.02 26.85
CA TYR A 180 8.30 -2.47 26.77
C TYR A 180 7.55 -2.33 28.11
N GLY A 181 8.28 -2.40 29.22
CA GLY A 181 7.70 -2.21 30.56
C GLY A 181 7.77 -0.77 31.08
N TRP A 182 8.17 0.21 30.26
CA TRP A 182 8.26 1.61 30.68
C TRP A 182 6.95 2.37 30.46
N TYR A 183 6.05 1.81 29.65
CA TYR A 183 4.75 2.39 29.34
C TYR A 183 3.78 1.28 28.89
N GLU A 184 2.48 1.55 28.95
CA GLU A 184 1.46 0.64 28.45
C GLU A 184 1.16 0.93 26.98
N SER A 185 1.64 0.06 26.09
CA SER A 185 1.33 0.20 24.67
C SER A 185 -0.14 -0.09 24.38
N ALA A 186 -0.78 0.73 23.54
CA ALA A 186 -2.17 0.55 23.08
C ALA A 186 -2.43 -0.76 22.30
N ALA A 187 -1.43 -1.62 22.13
CA ALA A 187 -1.60 -2.97 21.58
C ALA A 187 -2.44 -3.89 22.48
N ALA A 188 -2.63 -3.56 23.77
CA ALA A 188 -3.51 -4.30 24.67
C ALA A 188 -4.98 -4.36 24.19
N HIS A 189 -5.42 -3.39 23.38
CA HIS A 189 -6.76 -3.36 22.77
C HIS A 189 -6.82 -3.86 21.31
N ARG A 190 -5.83 -4.62 20.82
CA ARG A 190 -5.87 -5.22 19.48
C ARG A 190 -6.00 -6.74 19.55
N PHE A 191 -7.23 -7.19 19.30
CA PHE A 191 -7.70 -8.51 18.87
C PHE A 191 -6.64 -9.62 18.90
N ARG A 192 -6.86 -10.63 19.77
CA ARG A 192 -6.21 -11.94 19.69
C ARG A 192 -6.17 -12.34 18.22
N VAL A 193 -4.96 -12.56 17.70
CA VAL A 193 -4.77 -13.05 16.33
C VAL A 193 -5.44 -14.42 16.29
N ARG A 194 -6.71 -14.44 15.85
CA ARG A 194 -7.44 -15.68 15.65
C ARG A 194 -6.80 -16.27 14.40
N LEU A 195 -5.82 -17.14 14.61
CA LEU A 195 -5.24 -17.92 13.52
C LEU A 195 -6.42 -18.57 12.79
N PRO A 196 -6.62 -18.30 11.48
CA PRO A 196 -7.74 -18.86 10.75
C PRO A 196 -7.70 -20.38 10.87
N LEU A 197 -8.87 -21.02 11.05
CA LEU A 197 -9.01 -22.47 11.26
C LEU A 197 -8.22 -23.33 10.25
N ARG A 198 -7.96 -22.79 9.05
CA ARG A 198 -7.14 -23.42 8.00
C ARG A 198 -5.69 -23.69 8.44
N ILE A 199 -5.09 -22.82 9.26
CA ILE A 199 -3.73 -23.03 9.79
C ILE A 199 -3.74 -24.14 10.83
N TRP A 200 -4.76 -24.20 11.69
CA TRP A 200 -4.98 -25.31 12.63
C TRP A 200 -5.23 -26.64 11.91
N ALA A 201 -6.00 -26.62 10.82
CA ALA A 201 -6.20 -27.80 9.98
C ALA A 201 -4.89 -28.31 9.39
N LEU A 202 -3.96 -27.42 9.01
CA LEU A 202 -2.63 -27.81 8.51
C LEU A 202 -1.82 -28.59 9.56
N PHE A 203 -1.88 -28.14 10.83
CA PHE A 203 -1.21 -28.83 11.95
C PHE A 203 -1.84 -30.18 12.30
N LEU A 204 -3.08 -30.45 11.90
CA LEU A 204 -3.73 -31.76 12.06
C LEU A 204 -3.55 -32.66 10.83
N ILE A 205 -3.64 -32.10 9.62
CA ILE A 205 -3.58 -32.84 8.36
C ILE A 205 -2.16 -33.35 8.08
N ILE A 206 -1.11 -32.57 8.36
CA ILE A 206 0.27 -32.98 8.09
C ILE A 206 0.67 -34.22 8.91
N PRO A 207 0.50 -34.26 10.25
CA PRO A 207 0.81 -35.47 11.02
C PRO A 207 -0.08 -36.66 10.63
N ALA A 208 -1.37 -36.43 10.35
CA ALA A 208 -2.27 -37.49 9.90
C ALA A 208 -1.81 -38.09 8.56
N MET A 209 -1.45 -37.25 7.59
CA MET A 209 -0.94 -37.69 6.28
C MET A 209 0.39 -38.45 6.42
N LEU A 210 1.29 -38.01 7.31
CA LEU A 210 2.52 -38.75 7.65
C LEU A 210 2.22 -40.10 8.31
N TYR A 211 1.30 -40.14 9.27
CA TYR A 211 0.90 -41.38 9.96
C TYR A 211 0.26 -42.39 9.01
N TYR A 212 -0.70 -41.95 8.18
CA TYR A 212 -1.36 -42.81 7.19
C TYR A 212 -0.43 -43.18 6.03
N GLY A 213 0.49 -42.31 5.62
CA GLY A 213 1.52 -42.63 4.64
C GLY A 213 2.46 -43.74 5.14
N LEU A 214 2.94 -43.62 6.38
CA LEU A 214 3.84 -44.61 7.00
C LEU A 214 3.16 -45.96 7.28
N THR A 215 1.89 -45.96 7.67
CA THR A 215 1.12 -47.19 7.91
C THR A 215 0.63 -47.83 6.60
N GLY A 216 0.27 -47.03 5.60
CA GLY A 216 -0.09 -47.50 4.26
C GLY A 216 1.06 -48.20 3.52
N MET A 217 2.29 -47.67 3.63
CA MET A 217 3.48 -48.36 3.08
C MET A 217 3.76 -49.70 3.76
N LYS A 218 3.48 -49.83 5.07
CA LYS A 218 3.59 -51.11 5.79
C LYS A 218 2.47 -52.10 5.40
N SER A 219 1.26 -51.62 5.17
CA SER A 219 0.13 -52.46 4.74
C SER A 219 0.28 -52.98 3.31
N LEU A 220 0.88 -52.18 2.41
CA LEU A 220 1.13 -52.61 1.03
C LEU A 220 2.31 -53.58 0.95
N GLY A 221 3.34 -53.41 1.80
CA GLY A 221 4.43 -54.38 1.95
C GLY A 221 3.96 -55.76 2.45
N ASN A 222 3.00 -55.79 3.37
CA ASN A 222 2.41 -57.03 3.89
C ASN A 222 1.44 -57.72 2.91
N MET A 223 0.98 -57.02 1.86
CA MET A 223 0.10 -57.58 0.82
C MET A 223 0.90 -58.11 -0.38
N VAL A 224 2.15 -57.69 -0.53
CA VAL A 224 3.11 -58.21 -1.53
C VAL A 224 3.90 -59.42 -1.01
N GLN A 225 3.98 -59.63 0.31
CA GLN A 225 4.56 -60.83 0.94
C GLN A 225 3.51 -61.65 1.70
N GLY A 226 2.69 -62.40 0.95
CA GLY A 226 2.02 -63.60 1.47
C GLY A 226 0.50 -63.51 1.62
N LYS A 227 -0.24 -64.01 0.61
CA LYS A 227 -0.91 -65.33 0.68
C LYS A 227 -1.52 -65.63 -0.68
N ALA A 228 -0.89 -66.56 -1.40
CA ALA A 228 -1.51 -67.20 -2.54
C ALA A 228 -2.75 -67.98 -2.04
N MET A 229 -3.93 -67.62 -2.56
CA MET A 229 -5.07 -68.54 -2.61
C MET A 229 -5.38 -68.81 -4.07
N THR A 230 -4.92 -69.99 -4.46
CA THR A 230 -5.27 -70.82 -5.62
C THR A 230 -6.63 -70.52 -6.24
N ALA A 231 -6.58 -70.11 -7.51
CA ALA A 231 -7.69 -70.24 -8.44
C ALA A 231 -7.92 -71.72 -8.80
N SER A 232 -9.18 -72.13 -8.91
CA SER A 232 -9.59 -73.40 -9.51
C SER A 232 -10.55 -73.10 -10.68
N PRO A 233 -10.38 -73.70 -11.88
CA PRO A 233 -11.12 -73.32 -13.07
C PRO A 233 -12.33 -74.24 -13.39
N SER A 234 -13.21 -73.68 -14.24
CA SER A 234 -14.03 -74.34 -15.28
C SER A 234 -15.48 -74.73 -14.96
N LYS A 235 -16.43 -74.00 -15.59
CA LYS A 235 -17.27 -74.54 -16.68
C LYS A 235 -18.12 -73.44 -17.35
N ALA A 236 -17.96 -73.29 -18.67
CA ALA A 236 -18.94 -72.70 -19.58
C ALA A 236 -19.97 -73.79 -20.01
N PRO A 237 -21.13 -73.49 -20.64
CA PRO A 237 -21.15 -72.99 -22.05
C PRO A 237 -22.34 -72.07 -22.45
N GLY A 238 -22.22 -71.44 -23.62
CA GLY A 238 -23.34 -70.87 -24.41
C GLY A 238 -23.13 -69.41 -24.81
N ALA A 239 -22.27 -69.13 -25.79
CA ALA A 239 -22.65 -68.78 -27.17
C ALA A 239 -23.53 -67.51 -27.30
N THR A 240 -22.97 -66.42 -27.85
CA THR A 240 -23.27 -65.94 -29.21
C THR A 240 -22.28 -64.82 -29.57
N ASN A 241 -21.55 -65.02 -30.67
CA ASN A 241 -20.68 -64.02 -31.28
C ASN A 241 -21.53 -62.95 -31.97
N SER A 242 -21.15 -61.68 -31.82
CA SER A 242 -21.28 -60.68 -32.87
C SER A 242 -20.22 -59.61 -32.63
N GLY A 243 -19.22 -59.64 -33.50
CA GLY A 243 -18.20 -58.60 -33.58
C GLY A 243 -18.79 -57.32 -34.16
N GLY A 244 -18.33 -56.20 -33.61
CA GLY A 244 -18.53 -54.87 -34.17
C GLY A 244 -17.35 -54.00 -33.78
N GLN A 245 -16.45 -53.79 -34.74
CA GLN A 245 -15.39 -52.78 -34.67
C GLN A 245 -15.99 -51.40 -34.36
N PRO A 246 -15.32 -50.54 -33.57
CA PRO A 246 -15.76 -49.16 -33.39
C PRO A 246 -15.39 -48.33 -34.62
N ALA A 247 -16.39 -47.75 -35.28
CA ALA A 247 -16.21 -46.61 -36.19
C ALA A 247 -16.48 -45.30 -35.42
N PRO A 248 -15.74 -44.22 -35.71
CA PRO A 248 -15.72 -43.01 -34.90
C PRO A 248 -16.90 -42.10 -35.24
N SER A 249 -17.71 -41.75 -34.25
CA SER A 249 -18.66 -40.64 -34.39
C SER A 249 -18.02 -39.38 -33.81
N GLN A 250 -17.52 -38.54 -34.71
CA GLN A 250 -17.36 -37.12 -34.46
C GLN A 250 -18.70 -36.55 -33.99
N GLY A 251 -18.69 -36.00 -32.78
CA GLY A 251 -19.70 -35.08 -32.28
C GLY A 251 -18.95 -33.91 -31.68
N GLU A 252 -19.03 -32.78 -32.37
CA GLU A 252 -18.39 -31.51 -32.03
C GLU A 252 -18.73 -31.08 -30.60
N GLY A 253 -17.73 -31.10 -29.74
CA GLY A 253 -17.74 -30.49 -28.42
C GLY A 253 -16.32 -30.08 -28.10
N GLY A 254 -16.09 -28.78 -27.95
CA GLY A 254 -14.78 -28.13 -27.85
C GLY A 254 -13.73 -28.95 -27.10
N ALA A 255 -12.53 -29.00 -27.68
CA ALA A 255 -11.41 -29.82 -27.23
C ALA A 255 -11.19 -29.67 -25.71
N ARG A 256 -11.69 -30.65 -24.95
CA ARG A 256 -11.34 -30.81 -23.54
C ARG A 256 -9.87 -31.22 -23.50
N ILE A 257 -9.11 -30.58 -22.60
CA ILE A 257 -7.71 -30.88 -22.31
C ILE A 257 -7.51 -32.40 -22.33
N GLN A 258 -6.69 -32.89 -23.25
CA GLN A 258 -6.31 -34.30 -23.32
C GLN A 258 -5.54 -34.62 -22.04
N ALA A 259 -6.13 -35.44 -21.17
CA ALA A 259 -5.48 -35.85 -19.93
C ALA A 259 -4.26 -36.72 -20.28
N THR A 260 -3.06 -36.15 -20.15
CA THR A 260 -1.78 -36.85 -20.40
C THR A 260 -1.02 -37.02 -19.09
N THR A 261 -0.32 -38.15 -18.96
CA THR A 261 0.56 -38.47 -17.83
C THR A 261 2.00 -38.00 -18.05
N LYS A 262 2.32 -37.43 -19.22
CA LYS A 262 3.66 -36.95 -19.56
C LYS A 262 3.77 -35.43 -19.39
N PRO A 263 4.69 -34.93 -18.54
CA PRO A 263 4.81 -33.50 -18.24
C PRO A 263 5.07 -32.60 -19.47
N GLY A 264 5.85 -33.07 -20.44
CA GLY A 264 6.18 -32.29 -21.64
C GLY A 264 4.98 -32.05 -22.56
N GLU A 265 4.14 -33.07 -22.75
CA GLU A 265 2.91 -32.97 -23.55
C GLU A 265 1.87 -32.06 -22.88
N TYR A 266 1.84 -32.02 -21.54
CA TYR A 266 1.00 -31.09 -20.78
C TYR A 266 1.45 -29.64 -20.95
N LEU A 267 2.76 -29.38 -20.79
CA LEU A 267 3.31 -28.02 -20.90
C LEU A 267 3.16 -27.43 -22.32
N ALA A 268 3.28 -28.26 -23.36
CA ALA A 268 3.09 -27.83 -24.75
C ALA A 268 1.70 -27.21 -25.01
N GLN A 269 0.67 -27.59 -24.24
CA GLN A 269 -0.69 -27.06 -24.39
C GLN A 269 -0.84 -25.61 -23.90
N PHE A 270 0.12 -25.13 -23.09
CA PHE A 270 0.15 -23.76 -22.56
C PHE A 270 1.09 -22.85 -23.36
N GLN A 271 1.80 -23.38 -24.36
CA GLN A 271 2.69 -22.60 -25.20
C GLN A 271 1.88 -21.82 -26.25
N PRO A 272 2.02 -20.48 -26.34
CA PRO A 272 1.30 -19.68 -27.32
C PRO A 272 1.71 -20.02 -28.77
N VAL A 273 0.73 -20.18 -29.65
CA VAL A 273 0.97 -20.38 -31.10
C VAL A 273 1.45 -19.08 -31.75
N VAL A 274 0.89 -17.95 -31.31
CA VAL A 274 1.31 -16.61 -31.74
C VAL A 274 2.17 -16.00 -30.64
N PRO A 275 3.41 -15.56 -30.95
CA PRO A 275 4.26 -14.85 -30.00
C PRO A 275 3.53 -13.68 -29.36
N HIS A 276 3.70 -13.50 -28.05
CA HIS A 276 3.10 -12.41 -27.26
C HIS A 276 1.56 -12.40 -27.15
N MET A 277 0.87 -13.46 -27.59
CA MET A 277 -0.58 -13.62 -27.41
C MET A 277 -0.86 -14.87 -26.57
N PRO A 278 -0.84 -14.78 -25.23
CA PRO A 278 -1.00 -15.96 -24.36
C PRO A 278 -2.32 -16.71 -24.53
N TRP A 279 -3.37 -16.02 -24.98
CA TRP A 279 -4.68 -16.62 -25.32
C TRP A 279 -4.67 -17.46 -26.60
N SER A 280 -3.59 -17.43 -27.39
CA SER A 280 -3.45 -18.27 -28.59
C SER A 280 -3.03 -19.72 -28.27
N ALA A 281 -2.72 -20.03 -27.01
CA ALA A 281 -2.30 -21.37 -26.61
C ALA A 281 -3.41 -22.42 -26.87
N PRO A 282 -3.04 -23.66 -27.26
CA PRO A 282 -4.00 -24.73 -27.58
C PRO A 282 -5.05 -24.99 -26.50
N VAL A 283 -4.71 -24.80 -25.21
CA VAL A 283 -5.62 -24.99 -24.08
C VAL A 283 -6.87 -24.10 -24.07
N TYR A 284 -6.84 -22.98 -24.82
CA TYR A 284 -7.94 -22.04 -24.93
C TYR A 284 -8.75 -22.21 -26.23
N GLN A 285 -8.28 -23.03 -27.17
CA GLN A 285 -8.95 -23.26 -28.45
C GLN A 285 -10.21 -24.12 -28.23
N GLY A 286 -11.34 -23.73 -28.84
CA GLY A 286 -12.61 -24.45 -28.70
C GLY A 286 -13.38 -24.17 -27.41
N ARG A 287 -12.93 -23.22 -26.58
CA ARG A 287 -13.74 -22.67 -25.48
C ARG A 287 -14.59 -21.51 -26.02
N GLU A 288 -15.85 -21.45 -25.59
CA GLU A 288 -16.68 -20.28 -25.86
C GLU A 288 -16.09 -19.05 -25.16
N VAL A 289 -16.13 -17.91 -25.85
CA VAL A 289 -15.68 -16.62 -25.31
C VAL A 289 -16.72 -16.16 -24.29
N VAL A 290 -16.48 -16.47 -23.01
CA VAL A 290 -17.38 -16.11 -21.89
C VAL A 290 -17.33 -14.61 -21.56
N SER A 291 -16.21 -13.96 -21.87
CA SER A 291 -16.00 -12.53 -21.65
C SER A 291 -15.21 -11.93 -22.79
N LYS A 292 -15.47 -10.66 -23.09
CA LYS A 292 -14.81 -9.90 -24.17
C LYS A 292 -13.45 -9.43 -23.66
N PRO A 293 -12.33 -10.03 -24.11
CA PRO A 293 -11.04 -9.64 -23.60
C PRO A 293 -10.71 -8.24 -24.10
N GLU A 294 -10.43 -7.30 -23.20
CA GLU A 294 -10.03 -5.94 -23.53
C GLU A 294 -8.65 -5.66 -22.96
N ILE A 295 -7.81 -5.04 -23.77
CA ILE A 295 -6.45 -4.68 -23.36
C ILE A 295 -6.37 -3.15 -23.25
N TYR A 296 -5.84 -2.70 -22.13
CA TYR A 296 -5.66 -1.29 -21.81
C TYR A 296 -4.17 -1.00 -21.68
N CYS A 297 -3.61 -0.34 -22.68
CA CYS A 297 -2.21 0.04 -22.71
C CYS A 297 -2.04 1.52 -22.38
N MET A 298 -1.10 1.84 -21.48
CA MET A 298 -0.75 3.20 -21.11
C MET A 298 0.73 3.42 -21.37
N SER A 299 1.04 4.46 -22.14
CA SER A 299 2.39 4.94 -22.35
C SER A 299 2.56 6.29 -21.66
N VAL A 300 3.61 6.45 -20.86
CA VAL A 300 4.03 7.73 -20.30
C VAL A 300 5.29 8.17 -21.04
N GLY A 301 5.48 9.48 -21.22
CA GLY A 301 6.70 10.10 -21.76
C GLY A 301 6.75 10.30 -23.28
N HIS A 302 7.53 11.31 -23.67
CA HIS A 302 7.94 11.56 -25.06
C HIS A 302 9.34 10.96 -25.25
N ASP A 303 9.54 10.24 -26.34
CA ASP A 303 10.88 9.96 -26.89
C ASP A 303 11.71 8.85 -26.20
N GLY A 304 11.04 7.78 -25.74
CA GLY A 304 11.69 6.49 -25.57
C GLY A 304 12.23 6.16 -24.17
N ALA A 305 12.29 7.12 -23.26
CA ALA A 305 12.85 6.93 -21.91
C ALA A 305 11.82 6.50 -20.83
N ASP A 306 10.54 6.41 -21.17
CA ASP A 306 9.47 6.09 -20.21
C ASP A 306 8.68 4.84 -20.61
N GLY A 307 8.28 4.09 -19.58
CA GLY A 307 7.71 2.75 -19.68
C GLY A 307 6.28 2.71 -20.24
N CYS A 308 6.00 1.72 -21.07
CA CYS A 308 4.64 1.39 -21.51
C CYS A 308 4.19 0.09 -20.85
N HIS A 309 2.96 0.07 -20.32
CA HIS A 309 2.37 -1.11 -19.69
C HIS A 309 0.95 -1.37 -20.19
N CYS A 310 0.66 -2.63 -20.51
CA CYS A 310 -0.68 -3.10 -20.87
C CYS A 310 -1.26 -3.98 -19.76
N TYR A 311 -2.56 -3.83 -19.54
CA TYR A 311 -3.35 -4.61 -18.58
C TYR A 311 -4.58 -5.21 -19.27
N SER A 312 -5.04 -6.38 -18.84
CA SER A 312 -6.35 -6.91 -19.23
C SER A 312 -7.50 -6.22 -18.49
N GLU A 313 -8.74 -6.47 -18.89
CA GLU A 313 -9.96 -6.03 -18.19
C GLU A 313 -10.04 -6.52 -16.72
N GLN A 314 -9.28 -7.57 -16.39
CA GLN A 314 -9.16 -8.13 -15.04
C GLN A 314 -8.00 -7.53 -14.24
N GLY A 315 -7.32 -6.51 -14.76
CA GLY A 315 -6.19 -5.83 -14.11
C GLY A 315 -4.88 -6.63 -14.12
N THR A 316 -4.78 -7.68 -14.95
CA THR A 316 -3.55 -8.49 -15.06
C THR A 316 -2.56 -7.84 -16.02
N LYS A 317 -1.31 -7.67 -15.59
CA LYS A 317 -0.24 -7.08 -16.43
C LYS A 317 0.15 -8.05 -17.56
N LEU A 318 0.09 -7.59 -18.80
CA LEU A 318 0.45 -8.36 -20.00
C LEU A 318 1.92 -8.15 -20.35
N SER A 319 2.61 -9.23 -20.73
CA SER A 319 4.02 -9.21 -21.15
C SER A 319 4.12 -8.95 -22.66
N ILE A 320 3.85 -7.70 -23.06
CA ILE A 320 3.87 -7.24 -24.45
C ILE A 320 5.13 -6.39 -24.70
N PRO A 321 5.81 -6.55 -25.86
CA PRO A 321 6.92 -5.70 -26.26
C PRO A 321 6.57 -4.19 -26.22
N VAL A 322 7.55 -3.35 -25.91
CA VAL A 322 7.33 -1.92 -25.65
C VAL A 322 6.85 -1.17 -26.89
N ASP A 323 7.32 -1.54 -28.07
CA ASP A 323 6.90 -1.06 -29.37
C ASP A 323 5.40 -1.35 -29.61
N ILE A 324 4.97 -2.60 -29.43
CA ILE A 324 3.57 -3.00 -29.58
C ILE A 324 2.69 -2.31 -28.53
N CYS A 325 3.16 -2.23 -27.29
CA CYS A 325 2.45 -1.53 -26.22
C CYS A 325 2.18 -0.06 -26.59
N ARG A 326 3.16 0.63 -27.17
CA ARG A 326 3.02 2.02 -27.60
C ARG A 326 2.06 2.16 -28.77
N THR A 327 2.11 1.27 -29.75
CA THR A 327 1.15 1.26 -30.87
C THR A 327 -0.28 1.11 -30.35
N VAL A 328 -0.53 0.12 -29.49
CA VAL A 328 -1.87 -0.09 -28.92
C VAL A 328 -2.29 1.08 -28.02
N ALA A 329 -1.39 1.69 -27.26
CA ALA A 329 -1.69 2.85 -26.44
C ALA A 329 -2.06 4.10 -27.27
N ARG A 330 -1.50 4.24 -28.49
CA ARG A 330 -1.75 5.40 -29.38
C ARG A 330 -2.93 5.19 -30.31
N GLU A 331 -3.01 4.03 -30.96
CA GLU A 331 -3.95 3.75 -32.04
C GLU A 331 -5.12 2.86 -31.58
N GLY A 332 -5.04 2.29 -30.39
CA GLY A 332 -5.96 1.26 -29.92
C GLY A 332 -5.70 -0.08 -30.60
N VAL A 333 -6.51 -1.07 -30.25
CA VAL A 333 -6.54 -2.37 -30.93
C VAL A 333 -7.99 -2.72 -31.22
N TYR A 334 -8.26 -3.18 -32.45
CA TYR A 334 -9.60 -3.62 -32.81
C TYR A 334 -9.94 -4.91 -32.04
N ASN A 335 -11.06 -4.87 -31.30
CA ASN A 335 -11.60 -6.03 -30.62
C ASN A 335 -12.82 -6.56 -31.39
N PRO A 336 -12.69 -7.68 -32.14
CA PRO A 336 -13.79 -8.23 -32.94
C PRO A 336 -14.94 -8.78 -32.09
N TYR A 337 -14.76 -8.92 -30.78
CA TYR A 337 -15.78 -9.40 -29.85
C TYR A 337 -16.58 -8.26 -29.19
N ARG A 338 -16.22 -7.00 -29.45
CA ARG A 338 -16.94 -5.84 -28.91
C ARG A 338 -18.29 -5.69 -29.61
N ASP A 339 -19.37 -5.49 -28.83
CA ASP A 339 -20.67 -5.23 -29.46
C ASP A 339 -20.64 -3.89 -30.20
N PRO A 340 -21.31 -3.77 -31.36
CA PRO A 340 -21.52 -2.49 -31.99
C PRO A 340 -22.25 -1.56 -31.00
N VAL A 341 -21.76 -0.32 -30.89
CA VAL A 341 -22.39 0.70 -30.03
C VAL A 341 -23.81 0.92 -30.55
N GLN A 342 -24.82 0.50 -29.77
CA GLN A 342 -26.20 0.83 -30.08
C GLN A 342 -26.39 2.33 -29.85
N VAL A 343 -26.41 3.10 -30.94
CA VAL A 343 -26.82 4.49 -30.89
C VAL A 343 -28.32 4.48 -30.60
N ALA A 344 -28.68 4.69 -29.33
CA ALA A 344 -30.08 4.89 -28.94
C ALA A 344 -30.59 6.10 -29.73
N THR A 345 -31.38 5.83 -30.77
CA THR A 345 -32.07 6.88 -31.51
C THR A 345 -33.22 7.33 -30.62
N THR A 346 -33.00 8.35 -29.80
CA THR A 346 -34.07 9.02 -29.06
C THR A 346 -35.03 9.65 -30.07
N GLN A 347 -36.09 8.93 -30.43
CA GLN A 347 -37.28 9.53 -31.01
C GLN A 347 -37.92 10.44 -29.94
N PRO A 348 -38.25 11.70 -30.25
CA PRO A 348 -38.99 12.54 -29.34
C PRO A 348 -40.42 12.01 -29.22
N SER A 349 -40.73 11.35 -28.11
CA SER A 349 -42.12 11.07 -27.74
C SER A 349 -42.77 12.38 -27.30
N ALA A 350 -43.92 12.69 -27.89
CA ALA A 350 -44.74 13.83 -27.53
C ALA A 350 -45.14 13.74 -26.04
N VAL A 351 -44.98 14.85 -25.33
CA VAL A 351 -45.30 14.99 -23.91
C VAL A 351 -46.81 15.23 -23.78
N ASP A 352 -47.53 14.25 -23.24
CA ASP A 352 -48.88 14.45 -22.68
C ASP A 352 -48.75 15.06 -21.27
N PRO A 353 -49.33 16.23 -20.99
CA PRO A 353 -49.15 16.90 -19.70
C PRO A 353 -50.28 16.57 -18.73
N HIS A 354 -50.50 15.30 -18.36
CA HIS A 354 -51.32 14.96 -17.18
C HIS A 354 -50.98 13.58 -16.62
N ALA A 355 -50.09 13.51 -15.62
CA ALA A 355 -50.15 12.52 -14.54
C ALA A 355 -49.18 12.91 -13.42
N SER A 356 -49.75 13.27 -12.27
CA SER A 356 -49.03 13.43 -11.01
C SER A 356 -48.76 12.06 -10.38
N GLY A 357 -47.57 11.85 -9.81
CA GLY A 357 -47.38 10.83 -8.77
C GLY A 357 -46.01 10.17 -8.68
N ALA A 358 -45.41 10.32 -7.49
CA ALA A 358 -44.45 9.44 -6.84
C ALA A 358 -42.95 9.49 -7.24
N THR A 359 -42.24 10.18 -6.35
CA THR A 359 -40.84 10.04 -5.89
C THR A 359 -40.13 8.69 -6.10
N THR A 360 -38.96 8.76 -6.74
CA THR A 360 -37.71 8.12 -6.31
C THR A 360 -36.53 9.01 -6.73
N ALA A 361 -35.79 9.55 -5.75
CA ALA A 361 -34.64 10.41 -6.00
C ALA A 361 -33.43 9.55 -6.43
N THR A 362 -33.26 9.39 -7.74
CA THR A 362 -31.97 9.06 -8.35
C THR A 362 -31.19 10.36 -8.53
N VAL A 363 -29.94 10.41 -8.07
CA VAL A 363 -29.05 11.56 -8.27
C VAL A 363 -28.92 11.83 -9.78
N PRO A 364 -29.37 13.00 -10.30
CA PRO A 364 -29.18 13.29 -11.71
C PRO A 364 -27.72 13.68 -11.94
N GLY A 365 -27.02 12.89 -12.75
CA GLY A 365 -25.76 13.32 -13.34
C GLY A 365 -26.02 14.55 -14.19
N VAL A 366 -25.38 15.67 -13.86
CA VAL A 366 -25.46 16.91 -14.64
C VAL A 366 -24.68 16.71 -15.93
N VAL A 367 -25.38 16.61 -17.05
CA VAL A 367 -24.79 16.82 -18.38
C VAL A 367 -24.62 18.33 -18.55
N LEU A 368 -23.38 18.82 -18.45
CA LEU A 368 -23.07 20.22 -18.75
C LEU A 368 -23.12 20.41 -20.28
N PRO A 369 -24.00 21.29 -20.81
CA PRO A 369 -23.95 21.63 -22.22
C PRO A 369 -22.66 22.41 -22.51
N ARG A 370 -21.96 22.04 -23.60
CA ARG A 370 -20.90 22.87 -24.17
C ARG A 370 -21.53 24.17 -24.66
N THR A 371 -21.18 25.26 -24.00
CA THR A 371 -21.55 26.61 -24.44
C THR A 371 -20.28 27.30 -24.89
N ASP A 372 -20.25 27.83 -26.10
CA ASP A 372 -19.15 28.68 -26.54
C ASP A 372 -19.17 29.98 -25.72
N ARG A 373 -18.04 30.28 -25.09
CA ARG A 373 -17.90 31.39 -24.15
C ARG A 373 -17.55 32.67 -24.90
N THR A 374 -18.25 33.77 -24.61
CA THR A 374 -17.83 35.12 -25.01
C THR A 374 -16.64 35.57 -24.15
N LEU A 375 -15.58 36.07 -24.78
CA LEU A 375 -14.37 36.57 -24.11
C LEU A 375 -14.68 37.62 -23.02
N GLY A 376 -13.98 37.55 -21.87
CA GLY A 376 -13.83 38.69 -20.97
C GLY A 376 -14.32 38.60 -19.51
N THR A 377 -14.52 37.42 -18.90
CA THR A 377 -14.98 37.34 -17.48
C THR A 377 -14.28 36.27 -16.64
N PHE A 378 -12.94 36.30 -16.57
CA PHE A 378 -12.11 35.77 -15.47
C PHE A 378 -10.81 36.60 -15.47
N PRO A 379 -10.14 36.85 -14.32
CA PRO A 379 -8.99 37.75 -14.31
C PRO A 379 -7.83 37.16 -15.11
N GLU A 380 -7.58 37.73 -16.27
CA GLU A 380 -6.42 37.44 -17.10
C GLU A 380 -5.18 38.01 -16.40
N SER A 381 -4.21 37.16 -16.07
CA SER A 381 -2.88 37.64 -15.71
C SER A 381 -2.28 38.39 -16.90
N PRO A 382 -1.69 39.59 -16.73
CA PRO A 382 -1.06 40.29 -17.84
C PRO A 382 0.00 39.41 -18.50
N ASN A 383 0.07 39.44 -19.84
CA ASN A 383 1.13 38.77 -20.58
C ASN A 383 2.50 39.27 -20.10
N TYR A 384 3.40 38.32 -19.84
CA TYR A 384 4.79 38.60 -19.47
C TYR A 384 5.49 39.35 -20.61
N GLN A 385 5.90 40.59 -20.34
CA GLN A 385 6.73 41.38 -21.26
C GLN A 385 8.18 40.89 -21.14
N SER A 386 8.71 40.25 -22.17
CA SER A 386 10.12 39.86 -22.23
C SER A 386 11.00 41.04 -22.63
N GLU A 387 11.79 41.60 -21.71
CA GLU A 387 12.82 42.60 -21.99
C GLU A 387 14.10 41.97 -22.57
N THR A 388 14.00 41.19 -23.63
CA THR A 388 15.21 40.71 -24.33
C THR A 388 14.99 40.71 -25.83
N TYR A 389 15.39 41.82 -26.45
CA TYR A 389 15.47 41.99 -27.89
C TYR A 389 16.78 41.36 -28.39
N THR A 390 16.68 40.26 -29.14
CA THR A 390 17.79 39.76 -29.96
C THR A 390 17.72 40.43 -31.32
N GLY A 391 18.69 41.28 -31.63
CA GLY A 391 18.76 41.98 -32.92
C GLY A 391 19.01 41.02 -34.10
N PRO A 392 18.65 41.43 -35.33
CA PRO A 392 18.80 40.60 -36.52
C PRO A 392 20.28 40.31 -36.83
N THR A 393 20.61 39.02 -36.99
CA THR A 393 21.89 38.54 -37.49
C THR A 393 22.01 38.82 -38.98
N THR A 394 22.74 39.87 -39.35
CA THR A 394 23.18 40.05 -40.74
C THR A 394 24.37 39.15 -41.03
N LEU A 395 24.14 38.18 -41.92
CA LEU A 395 25.16 37.34 -42.54
C LEU A 395 25.97 38.19 -43.52
N LYS A 396 27.24 38.49 -43.21
CA LYS A 396 28.20 38.99 -44.20
C LYS A 396 29.00 37.79 -44.71
N MET A 397 28.87 37.57 -46.02
CA MET A 397 29.76 36.71 -46.81
C MET A 397 31.20 37.21 -46.76
#